data_AF-A0A1M3LQ24-F1
#
_entry.id   AF-A0A1M3LQ24-F1
#
_cell.length_a   1.000
_cell.length_b   1.000
_cell.length_c   1.000
_cell.angle_alpha   90.00
_cell.angle_beta   90.00
_cell.angle_gamma   90.00
#
_symmetry.space_group_name_H-M   'P 1'
#
loop_
_entity.id
_entity.type
_entity.pdbx_description
1 polymer ?
#
loop_
_entity_poly.entity_id
_entity_poly.type
_entity_poly.pdbx_seq_one_letter_code
_entity_poly.pdbx_strand_id
1 'polypeptide(L)'
;MNAPGRVVPQFVVAAVLTLLPVVAAVVLVQEWTHPATSIPVHWTTSHADNDDDATTVFWSGLALALACVAVAAFRAAFVRSDSGRWGSAAGFGALAAVGCAATLLWPVGQLTAAASTAGDPIGPAFLLFLIALGWGAVVFGICAFRHADPAPDPATVPDPDQDAVPHPAP
;
A
#
# COMPACT_ATOMS: atom_id res chain seq x y z
N MET A 1 -4.79 -31.61 12.29
CA MET A 1 -5.15 -30.71 11.17
C MET A 1 -5.16 -29.29 11.72
N ASN A 2 -4.31 -28.39 11.20
CA ASN A 2 -4.27 -27.02 11.69
C ASN A 2 -5.55 -26.30 11.22
N ALA A 3 -6.25 -25.63 12.15
CA ALA A 3 -7.43 -24.85 11.82
C ALA A 3 -7.12 -23.85 10.69
N PRO A 4 -8.04 -23.61 9.74
CA PRO A 4 -7.84 -22.62 8.70
C PRO A 4 -7.59 -21.26 9.38
N GLY A 5 -6.39 -20.71 9.15
CA GLY A 5 -6.00 -19.42 9.71
C GLY A 5 -6.99 -18.35 9.28
N ARG A 6 -7.59 -17.64 10.24
CA ARG A 6 -8.53 -16.56 9.96
C ARG A 6 -7.82 -15.42 9.24
N VAL A 7 -8.46 -14.88 8.19
CA VAL A 7 -8.02 -13.65 7.52
C VAL A 7 -8.14 -12.50 8.51
N VAL A 8 -7.06 -11.74 8.66
CA VAL A 8 -7.01 -10.58 9.56
C VAL A 8 -7.66 -9.38 8.86
N PRO A 9 -8.78 -8.82 9.37
CA PRO A 9 -9.50 -7.72 8.71
C PRO A 9 -8.64 -6.50 8.39
N GLN A 10 -7.67 -6.20 9.26
CA GLN A 10 -6.73 -5.09 9.09
C GLN A 10 -5.87 -5.24 7.82
N PHE A 11 -5.54 -6.46 7.40
CA PHE A 11 -4.81 -6.69 6.15
C PHE A 11 -5.68 -6.44 4.92
N VAL A 12 -6.97 -6.79 4.99
CA VAL A 12 -7.93 -6.49 3.92
C VAL A 12 -8.07 -4.97 3.78
N VAL A 13 -8.23 -4.26 4.90
CA VAL A 13 -8.27 -2.79 4.91
C VAL A 13 -6.97 -2.21 4.34
N ALA A 14 -5.81 -2.70 4.76
CA ALA A 14 -4.53 -2.25 4.23
C ALA A 14 -4.39 -2.47 2.72
N ALA A 15 -4.84 -3.62 2.20
CA ALA A 15 -4.86 -3.88 0.76
C ALA A 15 -5.82 -2.94 0.02
N VAL A 16 -7.02 -2.68 0.56
CA VAL A 16 -7.94 -1.71 -0.03
C VAL A 16 -7.34 -0.29 -0.03
N LEU A 17 -6.66 0.10 1.04
CA LEU A 17 -6.00 1.42 1.11
C LEU A 17 -4.85 1.55 0.11
N THR A 18 -4.20 0.45 -0.29
CA THR A 18 -3.19 0.51 -1.36
C THR A 18 -3.78 0.85 -2.74
N LEU A 19 -5.10 0.67 -2.93
CA LEU A 19 -5.81 1.01 -4.17
C LEU A 19 -6.15 2.51 -4.27
N LEU A 20 -6.28 3.22 -3.15
CA LEU A 20 -6.73 4.61 -3.16
C LEU A 20 -5.80 5.55 -3.97
N PRO A 21 -4.46 5.48 -3.85
CA PRO A 21 -3.58 6.28 -4.70
C PRO A 21 -3.76 6.01 -6.20
N VAL A 22 -4.05 4.77 -6.60
CA VAL A 22 -4.31 4.39 -8.00
C VAL A 22 -5.57 5.08 -8.52
N VAL A 23 -6.66 5.02 -7.75
CA VAL A 23 -7.91 5.70 -8.10
C VAL A 23 -7.72 7.20 -8.18
N ALA A 24 -7.02 7.79 -7.20
CA ALA A 24 -6.70 9.21 -7.18
C ALA A 24 -5.88 9.63 -8.41
N ALA A 25 -4.90 8.84 -8.83
CA ALA A 25 -4.10 9.11 -10.03
C ALA A 25 -4.93 9.12 -11.31
N VAL A 26 -5.85 8.15 -11.45
CA VAL A 26 -6.76 8.07 -12.59
C VAL A 26 -7.72 9.26 -12.61
N VAL A 27 -8.30 9.64 -11.47
CA VAL A 27 -9.16 10.84 -11.40
C VAL A 27 -8.34 12.09 -11.75
N LEU A 28 -7.15 12.24 -11.18
CA LEU A 28 -6.31 13.41 -11.37
C LEU A 28 -5.91 13.62 -12.82
N VAL A 29 -5.57 12.55 -13.56
CA VAL A 29 -5.20 12.68 -14.97
C VAL A 29 -6.40 13.06 -15.86
N GLN A 30 -7.62 12.66 -15.50
CA GLN A 30 -8.83 13.02 -16.25
C GLN A 30 -9.22 14.50 -16.06
N GLU A 31 -8.97 15.05 -14.87
CA GLU A 31 -9.29 16.44 -14.53
C GLU A 31 -8.20 17.43 -14.99
N TRP A 32 -7.05 16.95 -15.47
CA TRP A 32 -5.93 17.81 -15.87
C TRP A 32 -6.09 18.32 -17.31
N THR A 33 -6.45 19.59 -17.46
CA THR A 33 -6.85 20.16 -18.77
C THR A 33 -5.69 20.44 -19.73
N HIS A 34 -4.49 20.74 -19.21
CA HIS A 34 -3.31 21.08 -20.02
C HIS A 34 -2.04 20.40 -19.48
N PRO A 35 -1.90 19.08 -19.65
CA PRO A 35 -0.70 18.40 -19.23
C PRO A 35 0.47 18.75 -20.15
N ALA A 36 1.64 19.00 -19.56
CA ALA A 36 2.89 19.04 -20.28
C ALA A 36 3.15 17.68 -20.93
N THR A 37 3.65 17.70 -22.17
CA THR A 37 4.00 16.48 -22.93
C THR A 37 5.29 15.84 -22.43
N SER A 38 6.17 16.65 -21.85
CA SER A 38 7.45 16.24 -21.27
C SER A 38 7.50 16.71 -19.83
N ILE A 39 7.88 15.84 -18.91
CA ILE A 39 8.00 16.17 -17.49
C ILE A 39 9.35 15.73 -16.92
N PRO A 40 9.88 16.45 -15.93
CA PRO A 40 11.14 16.10 -15.31
C PRO A 40 11.02 14.79 -14.53
N VAL A 41 12.00 13.91 -14.75
CA VAL A 41 12.13 12.62 -14.05
C VAL A 41 13.38 12.56 -13.16
N HIS A 42 14.29 13.51 -13.36
CA HIS A 42 15.45 13.70 -12.50
C HIS A 42 15.55 15.16 -12.06
N TRP A 43 15.88 15.34 -10.78
CA TRP A 43 16.06 16.63 -10.16
C TRP A 43 17.42 16.68 -9.51
N THR A 44 18.20 17.70 -9.84
CA THR A 44 19.36 18.10 -9.03
C THR A 44 18.89 18.98 -7.88
N THR A 45 19.81 19.53 -7.10
CA THR A 45 19.47 20.50 -6.05
C THR A 45 19.04 21.87 -6.60
N SER A 46 19.29 22.16 -7.89
CA SER A 46 19.06 23.50 -8.47
C SER A 46 18.14 23.53 -9.69
N HIS A 47 17.98 22.42 -10.41
CA HIS A 47 17.14 22.33 -11.62
C HIS A 47 16.83 20.86 -11.97
N ALA A 48 15.75 20.64 -12.72
CA ALA A 48 15.59 19.39 -13.45
C ALA A 48 16.58 19.34 -14.62
N ASP A 49 17.19 18.18 -14.85
CA ASP A 49 18.23 18.00 -15.87
C ASP A 49 17.88 16.90 -16.90
N ASN A 50 16.83 16.11 -16.66
CA ASN A 50 16.29 15.13 -17.60
C ASN A 50 14.77 15.12 -17.56
N ASP A 51 14.19 15.12 -18.75
CA ASP A 51 12.75 15.01 -18.97
C ASP A 51 12.42 13.69 -19.68
N ASP A 52 11.22 13.19 -19.43
CA ASP A 52 10.65 12.01 -20.11
C ASP A 52 9.22 12.31 -20.58
N ASP A 53 8.72 11.47 -21.49
CA ASP A 53 7.36 11.57 -21.99
C ASP A 53 6.35 11.36 -20.85
N ALA A 54 5.48 12.35 -20.66
CA ALA A 54 4.55 12.38 -19.53
C ALA A 54 3.56 11.20 -19.57
N THR A 55 3.21 10.73 -20.76
CA THR A 55 2.31 9.57 -20.92
C THR A 55 2.99 8.30 -20.43
N THR A 56 4.25 8.09 -20.81
CA THR A 56 5.07 6.96 -20.41
C THR A 56 5.30 6.94 -18.90
N VAL A 57 5.60 8.09 -18.29
CA VAL A 57 5.74 8.23 -16.83
C VAL A 57 4.44 7.90 -16.10
N PHE A 58 3.29 8.37 -16.59
CA PHE A 58 1.99 8.02 -15.99
C PHE A 58 1.74 6.51 -16.00
N TRP A 59 1.85 5.87 -17.18
CA TRP A 59 1.52 4.45 -17.31
C TRP A 59 2.50 3.54 -16.58
N SER A 60 3.79 3.88 -16.59
CA SER A 60 4.81 3.12 -15.84
C SER A 60 4.60 3.25 -14.32
N GLY A 61 4.33 4.46 -13.82
CA GLY A 61 3.97 4.70 -12.43
C GLY A 61 2.70 3.97 -12.02
N LEU A 62 1.67 4.00 -12.87
CA LEU A 62 0.41 3.28 -12.66
C LEU A 62 0.62 1.76 -12.60
N ALA A 63 1.41 1.20 -13.52
CA ALA A 63 1.72 -0.22 -13.56
C ALA A 63 2.44 -0.68 -12.28
N LEU A 64 3.42 0.11 -11.80
CA LEU A 64 4.12 -0.18 -10.55
C LEU A 64 3.19 -0.09 -9.34
N ALA A 65 2.30 0.89 -9.30
CA ALA A 65 1.31 1.02 -8.23
C ALA A 65 0.33 -0.16 -8.21
N LEU A 66 -0.15 -0.61 -9.39
CA LEU A 66 -0.99 -1.80 -9.52
C LEU A 66 -0.26 -3.08 -9.10
N ALA A 67 1.04 -3.21 -9.40
CA ALA A 67 1.85 -4.32 -8.90
C ALA A 67 1.92 -4.31 -7.36
N CYS A 68 2.08 -3.15 -6.74
CA CYS A 68 2.03 -3.02 -5.28
C CYS A 68 0.68 -3.46 -4.71
N VAL A 69 -0.43 -3.07 -5.35
CA VAL A 69 -1.79 -3.50 -4.98
C VAL A 69 -1.95 -5.01 -5.09
N ALA A 70 -1.49 -5.61 -6.18
CA ALA A 70 -1.56 -7.06 -6.37
C ALA A 70 -0.79 -7.83 -5.28
N VAL A 71 0.42 -7.35 -4.94
CA VAL A 71 1.21 -7.93 -3.85
C VAL A 71 0.53 -7.73 -2.49
N ALA A 72 -0.06 -6.57 -2.24
CA ALA A 72 -0.80 -6.31 -1.00
C ALA A 72 -2.05 -7.20 -0.88
N ALA A 73 -2.82 -7.36 -1.96
CA ALA A 73 -3.99 -8.25 -2.00
C ALA A 73 -3.59 -9.72 -1.79
N PHE A 74 -2.52 -10.17 -2.45
CA PHE A 74 -1.96 -11.50 -2.23
C PHE A 74 -1.55 -11.70 -0.77
N ARG A 75 -0.82 -10.74 -0.18
CA ARG A 75 -0.45 -10.79 1.24
C ARG A 75 -1.66 -10.82 2.15
N ALA A 76 -2.70 -10.04 1.87
CA ALA A 76 -3.91 -10.03 2.68
C ALA A 76 -4.65 -11.38 2.66
N ALA A 77 -4.61 -12.09 1.53
CA ALA A 77 -5.23 -13.41 1.38
C ALA A 77 -4.45 -14.54 2.07
N PHE A 78 -3.11 -14.47 2.08
CA PHE A 78 -2.25 -15.59 2.50
C PHE A 78 -1.46 -15.39 3.80
N VAL A 79 -1.30 -14.15 4.28
CA VAL A 79 -0.57 -13.89 5.53
C VAL A 79 -1.45 -14.27 6.73
N ARG A 80 -0.98 -15.27 7.47
CA ARG A 80 -1.65 -15.78 8.68
C ARG A 80 -1.49 -14.83 9.87
N SER A 81 -2.40 -14.95 10.84
CA SER A 81 -2.39 -14.26 12.14
C SER A 81 -1.04 -14.33 12.87
N ASP A 82 -0.36 -15.47 12.75
CA ASP A 82 0.88 -15.80 13.46
C ASP A 82 2.12 -15.16 12.83
N SER A 83 1.97 -14.47 11.70
CA SER A 83 3.04 -13.67 11.10
C SER A 83 3.51 -12.59 12.06
N GLY A 84 4.80 -12.24 12.04
CA GLY A 84 5.31 -11.15 12.88
C GLY A 84 4.51 -9.86 12.66
N ARG A 85 3.90 -9.33 13.74
CA ARG A 85 3.04 -8.12 13.71
C ARG A 85 3.73 -6.94 13.02
N TRP A 86 4.96 -6.67 13.44
CA TRP A 86 5.75 -5.56 12.93
C TRP A 86 6.24 -5.80 11.49
N GLY A 87 6.62 -7.03 11.14
CA GLY A 87 7.12 -7.35 9.79
C GLY A 87 6.03 -7.24 8.72
N SER A 88 4.82 -7.70 9.03
CA SER A 88 3.67 -7.57 8.13
C SER A 88 3.17 -6.12 8.05
N ALA A 89 3.12 -5.39 9.17
CA ALA A 89 2.82 -3.95 9.16
C ALA A 89 3.81 -3.16 8.31
N ALA A 90 5.12 -3.40 8.49
CA ALA A 90 6.17 -2.80 7.66
C ALA A 90 5.99 -3.16 6.17
N GLY A 91 5.66 -4.42 5.87
CA GLY A 91 5.42 -4.88 4.51
C GLY A 91 4.26 -4.17 3.82
N PHE A 92 3.11 -4.02 4.48
CA PHE A 92 1.97 -3.30 3.93
C PHE A 92 2.21 -1.79 3.84
N GLY A 93 2.82 -1.19 4.87
CA GLY A 93 3.20 0.22 4.86
C GLY A 93 4.16 0.56 3.72
N ALA A 94 5.15 -0.29 3.47
CA ALA A 94 6.10 -0.13 2.36
C ALA A 94 5.41 -0.22 1.00
N LEU A 95 4.52 -1.21 0.78
CA LEU A 95 3.77 -1.34 -0.47
C LEU A 95 2.88 -0.12 -0.73
N ALA A 96 2.21 0.39 0.31
CA ALA A 96 1.39 1.58 0.23
C ALA A 96 2.22 2.84 -0.08
N ALA A 97 3.38 3.00 0.56
CA ALA A 97 4.28 4.11 0.30
C ALA A 97 4.83 4.07 -1.13
N VAL A 98 5.34 2.93 -1.59
CA VAL A 98 5.89 2.76 -2.95
C VAL A 98 4.81 2.97 -4.00
N GLY A 99 3.63 2.37 -3.82
CA GLY A 99 2.51 2.56 -4.74
C GLY A 99 2.05 4.02 -4.82
N CYS A 100 1.97 4.70 -3.67
CA CYS A 100 1.62 6.12 -3.61
C CYS A 100 2.69 7.01 -4.26
N ALA A 101 3.97 6.76 -3.99
CA ALA A 101 5.06 7.48 -4.64
C ALA A 101 5.04 7.29 -6.16
N ALA A 102 4.82 6.06 -6.64
CA ALA A 102 4.71 5.77 -8.06
C ALA A 102 3.56 6.56 -8.73
N THR A 103 2.41 6.68 -8.08
CA THR A 103 1.29 7.49 -8.58
C THR A 103 1.54 9.00 -8.54
N LEU A 104 2.46 9.46 -7.69
CA LEU A 104 2.79 10.88 -7.56
C LEU A 104 3.84 11.36 -8.58
N LEU A 105 4.57 10.45 -9.23
CA LEU A 105 5.59 10.81 -10.23
C LEU A 105 5.04 11.76 -11.30
N TRP A 106 3.89 11.40 -11.87
CA TRP A 106 3.26 12.21 -12.92
C TRP A 106 2.83 13.61 -12.43
N PRO A 107 1.98 13.77 -11.39
CA PRO A 107 1.56 15.10 -10.97
C PRO A 107 2.71 15.95 -10.40
N VAL A 108 3.70 15.35 -9.75
CA VAL A 108 4.92 16.07 -9.33
C VAL A 108 5.68 16.58 -10.54
N GLY A 109 5.85 15.75 -11.57
CA GLY A 109 6.46 16.16 -12.84
C GLY A 109 5.68 17.28 -13.52
N GLN A 110 4.35 17.20 -13.59
CA GLN A 110 3.49 18.23 -14.18
C GLN A 110 3.61 19.57 -13.46
N LEU A 111 3.56 19.57 -12.13
CA LEU A 111 3.74 20.78 -11.32
C LEU A 111 5.14 21.36 -11.48
N THR A 112 6.15 20.52 -11.58
CA THR A 112 7.53 21.00 -11.77
C THR A 112 7.75 21.58 -13.16
N ALA A 113 7.18 20.97 -14.19
CA ALA A 113 7.19 21.50 -15.56
C ALA A 113 6.44 22.84 -15.65
N ALA A 114 5.34 23.02 -14.92
CA ALA A 114 4.66 24.30 -14.82
C ALA A 114 5.51 25.35 -14.08
N ALA A 115 6.18 24.98 -12.99
CA ALA A 115 7.01 25.89 -12.21
C ALA A 115 8.27 26.38 -12.95
N SER A 116 8.90 25.53 -13.78
CA SER A 116 10.07 25.93 -14.57
C SER A 116 9.76 27.06 -15.55
N THR A 117 8.54 27.09 -16.09
CA THR A 117 8.08 28.20 -16.94
C THR A 117 7.87 29.52 -16.18
N ALA A 118 7.74 29.46 -14.86
CA ALA A 118 7.52 30.63 -13.99
C ALA A 118 8.83 31.19 -13.36
N GLY A 119 9.99 30.58 -13.63
CA GLY A 119 11.29 31.06 -13.16
C GLY A 119 11.68 30.62 -11.74
N ASP A 120 10.96 29.65 -11.16
CA ASP A 120 11.26 29.09 -9.83
C ASP A 120 11.70 27.62 -10.00
N PRO A 121 13.02 27.35 -10.05
CA PRO A 121 13.52 26.17 -10.74
C PRO A 121 13.31 24.86 -9.99
N ILE A 122 13.29 24.87 -8.65
CA ILE A 122 12.97 23.71 -7.79
C ILE A 122 12.51 24.24 -6.42
N GLY A 123 11.42 23.68 -5.86
CA GLY A 123 11.18 23.86 -4.43
C GLY A 123 10.02 23.07 -3.85
N PRO A 124 8.77 23.29 -4.28
CA PRO A 124 7.62 22.77 -3.55
C PRO A 124 7.08 21.43 -4.06
N ALA A 125 7.14 21.15 -5.36
CA ALA A 125 6.47 19.97 -5.93
C ALA A 125 7.09 18.64 -5.48
N PHE A 126 8.42 18.57 -5.32
CA PHE A 126 9.10 17.37 -4.79
C PHE A 126 8.63 17.00 -3.38
N LEU A 127 8.27 17.99 -2.54
CA LEU A 127 7.78 17.74 -1.18
C LEU A 127 6.45 16.96 -1.17
N LEU A 128 5.73 16.89 -2.29
CA LEU A 128 4.54 16.05 -2.40
C LEU A 128 4.85 14.56 -2.23
N PHE A 129 6.09 14.10 -2.46
CA PHE A 129 6.48 12.73 -2.12
C PHE A 129 6.40 12.43 -0.62
N LEU A 130 6.39 13.44 0.27
CA LEU A 130 6.13 13.24 1.69
C LEU A 130 4.72 12.69 1.96
N ILE A 131 3.76 12.92 1.05
CA ILE A 131 2.43 12.30 1.10
C ILE A 131 2.54 10.78 1.04
N ALA A 132 3.44 10.23 0.22
CA ALA A 132 3.65 8.79 0.12
C ALA A 132 4.18 8.20 1.44
N LEU A 133 5.08 8.90 2.13
CA LEU A 133 5.57 8.49 3.44
C LEU A 133 4.44 8.53 4.48
N GLY A 134 3.65 9.60 4.49
CA GLY A 134 2.46 9.71 5.34
C GLY A 134 1.46 8.59 5.09
N TRP A 135 1.20 8.27 3.82
CA TRP A 135 0.31 7.19 3.42
C TRP A 135 0.80 5.82 3.88
N GLY A 136 2.09 5.54 3.68
CA GLY A 136 2.73 4.34 4.19
C GLY A 136 2.62 4.20 5.71
N ALA A 137 2.81 5.30 6.45
CA ALA A 137 2.69 5.33 7.91
C ALA A 137 1.24 5.05 8.38
N VAL A 138 0.23 5.57 7.68
CA VAL A 138 -1.19 5.27 7.95
C VAL A 138 -1.46 3.77 7.80
N VAL A 139 -1.07 3.18 6.67
CA VAL A 139 -1.27 1.75 6.41
C VAL A 139 -0.48 0.88 7.39
N PHE A 140 0.75 1.27 7.72
CA PHE A 140 1.54 0.64 8.76
C PHE A 140 0.80 0.63 10.10
N GLY A 141 0.28 1.78 10.54
CA GLY A 141 -0.45 1.92 11.80
C GLY A 141 -1.64 0.99 11.87
N ILE A 142 -2.47 0.95 10.83
CA ILE A 142 -3.65 0.06 10.75
C ILE A 142 -3.25 -1.41 10.93
N CYS A 143 -2.18 -1.86 10.28
CA CYS A 143 -1.68 -3.21 10.43
C CYS A 143 -1.05 -3.47 11.80
N ALA A 144 -0.36 -2.47 12.38
CA ALA A 144 0.31 -2.58 13.67
C ALA A 144 -0.67 -2.67 14.85
N PHE A 145 -1.84 -2.02 14.75
CA PHE A 145 -2.90 -2.05 15.77
C PHE A 145 -3.82 -3.27 15.68
N ARG A 146 -3.49 -4.27 14.85
CA ARG A 146 -4.27 -5.51 14.82
C ARG A 146 -4.26 -6.19 16.18
N HIS A 147 -5.43 -6.62 16.62
CA HIS A 147 -5.56 -7.41 17.84
C HIS A 147 -5.14 -8.84 17.50
N ALA A 148 -4.24 -9.42 18.30
CA ALA A 148 -4.07 -10.87 18.28
C ALA A 148 -5.33 -11.47 18.89
N ASP A 149 -5.95 -12.43 18.21
CA ASP A 149 -7.03 -13.20 18.83
C ASP A 149 -6.47 -13.81 20.13
N PRO A 150 -7.21 -13.76 21.26
CA PRO A 150 -6.81 -14.46 22.46
C PRO A 150 -6.58 -15.93 22.13
N ALA A 151 -5.56 -16.55 22.74
CA ALA A 151 -5.40 -17.99 22.66
C ALA A 151 -6.73 -18.67 23.01
N PRO A 152 -7.13 -19.76 22.33
CA PRO A 152 -8.34 -20.48 22.68
C PRO A 152 -8.34 -20.80 24.16
N ASP A 153 -9.43 -20.52 24.85
CA ASP A 153 -9.58 -20.87 26.26
C ASP A 153 -9.40 -22.39 26.39
N PRO A 154 -8.42 -22.89 27.17
CA PRO A 154 -8.23 -24.32 27.37
C PRO A 154 -9.50 -25.02 27.89
N ALA A 155 -10.43 -24.29 28.52
CA ALA A 155 -11.72 -24.83 28.95
C ALA A 155 -12.71 -25.14 27.80
N THR A 156 -12.42 -24.69 26.57
CA THR A 156 -13.24 -24.94 25.37
C THR A 156 -12.67 -26.01 24.45
N VAL A 157 -11.51 -26.58 24.80
CA VAL A 157 -10.92 -27.71 24.08
C VAL A 157 -11.63 -28.98 24.58
N PRO A 158 -12.32 -29.74 23.71
CA PRO A 158 -12.94 -31.00 24.11
C PRO A 158 -11.89 -31.92 24.72
N ASP A 159 -12.13 -32.36 25.95
CA ASP A 159 -11.28 -33.34 26.61
C ASP A 159 -11.49 -34.70 25.91
N PRO A 160 -10.48 -35.23 25.20
CA PRO A 160 -10.61 -36.52 24.51
C PRO A 160 -10.91 -37.69 25.48
N ASP A 161 -10.69 -37.50 26.78
CA ASP A 161 -10.97 -38.51 27.80
C ASP A 161 -12.42 -38.46 28.32
N GLN A 162 -13.18 -37.39 28.04
CA GLN A 162 -14.60 -37.29 28.45
C GLN A 162 -15.58 -37.99 27.51
N ASP A 163 -15.21 -38.21 26.25
CA ASP A 163 -16.05 -38.92 25.26
C ASP A 163 -15.93 -40.45 25.33
N ALA A 164 -15.04 -40.97 26.19
CA ALA A 164 -14.88 -42.40 26.44
C ALA A 164 -15.88 -42.92 27.49
N VAL A 165 -17.18 -42.63 27.33
CA VAL A 165 -18.22 -43.31 28.13
C VAL A 165 -18.36 -44.75 27.60
N PRO A 166 -18.07 -45.79 28.39
CA PRO A 166 -18.27 -47.17 27.93
C PRO A 166 -19.76 -47.41 27.73
N HIS A 167 -20.18 -47.66 26.49
CA HIS A 167 -21.51 -48.20 26.24
C HIS A 167 -21.61 -49.59 26.88
N PRO A 168 -22.57 -49.85 27.77
CA PRO A 168 -22.80 -51.20 28.26
C PRO A 168 -23.23 -52.08 27.08
N ALA A 169 -22.46 -53.15 26.85
CA ALA A 169 -22.79 -54.15 25.83
C ALA A 169 -24.12 -54.86 26.18
N PRO A 170 -24.95 -55.21 25.18
CA PRO A 170 -26.25 -55.85 25.36
C PRO A 170 -26.16 -57.28 25.91
#